data_AF-A0A6N9Q5S4-F1
#
_entry.id   AF-A0A6N9Q5S4-F1
#
_cell.length_a   1.000
_cell.length_b   1.000
_cell.length_c   1.000
_cell.angle_alpha   90.00
_cell.angle_beta   90.00
_cell.angle_gamma   90.00
#
_symmetry.space_group_name_H-M   'P 1'
#
loop_
_entity.id
_entity.type
_entity.pdbx_description
1 polymer ?
#
loop_
_entity_poly.entity_id
_entity_poly.type
_entity_poly.pdbx_seq_one_letter_code
_entity_poly.pdbx_strand_id
1 'polypeptide(L)'
;MGFDVMLYDKKGREIELFELTESLHNEIFNSNKIWQTYKELRRLSDYYVTDETLSGKRLTNLIADLNNYQRNISQDKLKEYQ
;
A
#
# COMPACT_ATOMS: atom_id res chain seq x y z
N MET A 1 -8.40 10.59 -2.13
CA MET A 1 -9.26 9.40 -1.98
C MET A 1 -8.58 8.50 -0.94
N GLY A 2 -9.32 7.95 0.01
CA GLY A 2 -8.74 7.16 1.12
C GLY A 2 -8.51 5.70 0.72
N PHE A 3 -7.45 5.08 1.25
CA PHE A 3 -7.19 3.65 1.13
C PHE A 3 -7.14 3.08 2.55
N ASP A 4 -8.26 2.63 3.08
CA ASP A 4 -8.31 2.15 4.46
C ASP A 4 -8.23 0.63 4.49
N VAL A 5 -7.39 0.09 5.37
CA VAL A 5 -7.14 -1.34 5.48
C VAL A 5 -7.83 -1.87 6.72
N MET A 6 -8.79 -2.78 6.53
CA MET A 6 -9.38 -3.55 7.62
C MET A 6 -8.72 -4.93 7.71
N LEU A 7 -8.18 -5.26 8.89
CA LEU A 7 -7.58 -6.54 9.18
C LEU A 7 -8.55 -7.42 9.95
N TYR A 8 -8.67 -8.67 9.53
CA TYR A 8 -9.52 -9.67 10.16
C TYR A 8 -8.71 -10.88 10.61
N ASP A 9 -9.10 -11.47 11.74
CA ASP A 9 -8.54 -12.71 12.22
C ASP A 9 -9.09 -13.92 11.44
N LYS A 10 -8.53 -15.10 11.71
CA LYS A 10 -8.96 -16.36 11.07
C LYS A 10 -10.41 -16.75 11.39
N LYS A 11 -11.04 -16.10 12.38
CA LYS A 11 -12.45 -16.30 12.78
C LYS A 11 -13.35 -15.19 12.21
N GLY A 12 -12.82 -14.30 11.37
CA GLY A 12 -13.56 -13.19 10.76
C GLY A 12 -13.81 -12.02 11.70
N ARG A 13 -13.12 -11.94 12.85
CA ARG A 13 -13.23 -10.81 13.77
C ARG A 13 -12.27 -9.71 13.34
N GLU A 14 -12.75 -8.48 13.31
CA GLU A 14 -11.91 -7.31 13.07
C GLU A 14 -10.83 -7.23 14.14
N ILE A 15 -9.58 -7.09 13.70
CA ILE A 15 -8.40 -6.92 14.55
C ILE A 15 -8.08 -5.43 14.63
N GLU A 16 -8.04 -4.77 13.48
CA GLU A 16 -7.48 -3.43 13.36
C GLU A 16 -7.96 -2.75 12.08
N LEU A 17 -8.18 -1.44 12.18
CA LEU A 17 -8.39 -0.55 11.06
C LEU A 17 -7.15 0.35 10.93
N PHE A 18 -6.52 0.32 9.76
CA PHE A 18 -5.43 1.20 9.41
C PHE A 18 -5.89 2.19 8.34
N GLU A 19 -6.14 3.43 8.75
CA GLU A 19 -6.50 4.52 7.86
C GLU A 19 -5.24 5.04 7.16
N LEU A 20 -5.21 5.05 5.81
CA LEU A 20 -4.13 5.75 5.12
C LEU A 20 -4.42 7.24 5.11
N THR A 21 -3.63 7.98 5.90
CA THR A 21 -3.57 9.43 5.79
C THR A 21 -3.21 9.86 4.36
N GLU A 22 -3.70 11.02 3.94
CA GLU A 22 -3.38 11.62 2.65
C GLU A 22 -1.87 11.78 2.42
N SER A 23 -1.13 12.12 3.50
CA SER A 23 0.33 12.20 3.46
C SER A 23 0.98 10.87 3.09
N LEU A 24 0.55 9.77 3.74
CA LEU A 24 1.06 8.43 3.43
C LEU A 24 0.64 7.95 2.04
N HIS A 25 -0.58 8.27 1.62
CA HIS A 25 -1.04 8.02 0.25
C HIS A 25 -0.11 8.67 -0.77
N ASN A 26 0.18 9.97 -0.61
CA ASN A 26 1.04 10.71 -1.52
C ASN A 26 2.47 10.17 -1.50
N GLU A 27 2.97 9.73 -0.34
CA GLU A 27 4.26 9.05 -0.26
C GLU A 27 4.30 7.72 -1.02
N ILE A 28 3.18 6.99 -1.10
CA ILE A 28 3.14 5.72 -1.84
C ILE A 28 2.93 5.97 -3.33
N PHE A 29 2.03 6.89 -3.71
CA PHE A 29 1.52 7.04 -5.08
C PHE A 29 1.96 8.32 -5.82
N ASN A 30 3.03 9.00 -5.38
CA ASN A 30 3.56 10.14 -6.13
C ASN A 30 4.01 9.72 -7.55
N SER A 31 3.82 10.60 -8.54
CA SER A 31 4.14 10.38 -9.96
C SER A 31 5.62 10.11 -10.23
N ASN A 32 6.51 10.48 -9.30
CA ASN A 32 7.95 10.30 -9.44
C ASN A 32 8.46 8.94 -8.93
N LYS A 33 7.57 8.07 -8.44
CA LYS A 33 7.96 6.85 -7.72
C LYS A 33 7.69 5.58 -8.54
N ILE A 34 8.54 4.57 -8.32
CA ILE A 34 8.59 3.32 -9.10
C ILE A 34 7.44 2.33 -8.74
N TRP A 35 6.49 2.72 -7.87
CA TRP A 35 5.41 1.85 -7.41
C TRP A 35 4.62 1.16 -8.56
N GLN A 36 4.55 1.79 -9.73
CA GLN A 36 3.88 1.25 -10.93
C GLN A 36 4.49 -0.07 -11.46
N THR A 37 5.74 -0.39 -11.11
CA THR A 37 6.37 -1.67 -11.48
C THR A 37 5.93 -2.83 -10.59
N TYR A 38 5.38 -2.52 -9.41
CA TYR A 38 4.86 -3.52 -8.48
C TYR A 38 3.39 -3.80 -8.81
N LYS A 39 3.09 -5.04 -9.15
CA LYS A 39 1.81 -5.40 -9.76
C LYS A 39 0.64 -5.16 -8.81
N GLU A 40 0.77 -5.50 -7.53
CA GLU A 40 -0.32 -5.29 -6.57
C GLU A 40 -0.42 -3.82 -6.15
N LEU A 41 0.67 -3.05 -6.07
CA LEU A 41 0.60 -1.60 -5.80
C LEU A 41 -0.05 -0.82 -6.95
N ARG A 42 0.32 -1.14 -8.19
CA ARG A 42 -0.34 -0.60 -9.37
C ARG A 42 -1.84 -0.89 -9.34
N ARG A 43 -2.19 -2.12 -8.98
CA ARG A 43 -3.57 -2.54 -8.85
C ARG A 43 -4.28 -1.75 -7.74
N LEU A 44 -3.69 -1.59 -6.56
CA LEU A 44 -4.30 -0.74 -5.52
C LEU A 44 -4.55 0.69 -6.00
N SER A 45 -3.62 1.27 -6.77
CA SER A 45 -3.81 2.59 -7.39
C SER A 45 -4.92 2.63 -8.43
N ASP A 46 -5.15 1.55 -9.16
CA ASP A 46 -6.21 1.48 -10.16
C ASP A 46 -7.59 1.19 -9.50
N TYR A 47 -7.59 0.59 -8.30
CA TYR A 47 -8.77 0.04 -7.64
C TYR A 47 -9.32 0.89 -6.50
N TYR A 48 -8.92 2.16 -6.38
CA TYR A 48 -9.54 3.16 -5.47
C TYR A 48 -11.08 3.30 -5.59
N VAL A 49 -11.71 2.58 -6.52
CA VAL A 49 -13.14 2.60 -6.82
C VAL A 49 -13.89 1.37 -6.25
N THR A 50 -13.22 0.35 -5.69
CA THR A 50 -13.90 -0.90 -5.29
C THR A 50 -13.41 -1.48 -3.96
N ASP A 51 -14.34 -1.78 -3.04
CA ASP A 51 -14.08 -2.48 -1.79
C ASP A 51 -13.61 -3.92 -2.05
N GLU A 52 -12.30 -4.13 -2.03
CA GLU A 52 -11.70 -5.40 -2.41
C GLU A 52 -11.12 -6.17 -1.21
N THR A 53 -11.57 -7.41 -1.03
CA THR A 53 -11.02 -8.31 0.00
C THR A 53 -9.83 -9.10 -0.57
N LEU A 54 -8.68 -9.00 0.11
CA LEU A 54 -7.45 -9.70 -0.26
C LEU A 54 -7.20 -10.90 0.65
N SER A 55 -6.95 -12.08 0.06
CA SER A 55 -6.63 -13.29 0.82
C SER A 55 -5.66 -14.22 0.07
N GLY A 56 -5.09 -15.18 0.79
CA GLY A 56 -4.21 -16.21 0.25
C GLY A 56 -3.00 -15.64 -0.49
N LYS A 57 -2.69 -16.21 -1.66
CA LYS A 57 -1.52 -15.85 -2.49
C LYS A 57 -1.47 -14.35 -2.81
N ARG A 58 -2.62 -13.72 -3.01
CA ARG A 58 -2.70 -12.33 -3.43
C ARG A 58 -2.34 -11.37 -2.29
N LEU A 59 -2.79 -11.67 -1.07
CA LEU A 59 -2.35 -10.96 0.13
C LEU A 59 -0.84 -11.12 0.34
N THR A 60 -0.31 -12.34 0.15
CA THR A 60 1.14 -12.59 0.25
C THR A 60 1.94 -11.76 -0.76
N ASN A 61 1.46 -11.65 -2.01
CA ASN A 61 2.09 -10.84 -3.03
C ASN A 61 2.07 -9.34 -2.66
N LEU A 62 0.93 -8.83 -2.17
CA LEU A 62 0.84 -7.43 -1.74
C LEU A 62 1.83 -7.13 -0.60
N ILE A 63 1.93 -8.01 0.40
CA ILE A 63 2.90 -7.88 1.49
C ILE A 63 4.34 -7.86 0.94
N ALA A 64 4.65 -8.70 -0.04
CA ALA A 64 5.97 -8.72 -0.67
C ALA A 64 6.26 -7.42 -1.44
N ASP A 65 5.29 -6.92 -2.21
CA ASP A 65 5.39 -5.66 -2.94
C ASP A 65 5.62 -4.48 -1.99
N LEU A 66 4.85 -4.39 -0.89
CA LEU A 66 5.02 -3.36 0.13
C LEU A 66 6.40 -3.41 0.82
N ASN A 67 6.85 -4.60 1.21
CA ASN A 67 8.17 -4.77 1.85
C ASN A 67 9.33 -4.38 0.91
N ASN A 68 9.21 -4.70 -0.37
CA ASN A 68 10.20 -4.30 -1.38
C ASN A 68 10.15 -2.79 -1.62
N TYR A 69 8.94 -2.23 -1.69
CA TYR A 69 8.73 -0.80 -1.93
C TYR A 69 9.18 0.08 -0.77
N GLN A 70 9.03 -0.38 0.48
CA GLN A 70 9.49 0.34 1.69
C GLN A 70 10.95 0.81 1.57
N ARG A 71 11.79 0.02 0.90
CA ARG A 71 13.21 0.36 0.67
C ARG A 71 13.40 1.61 -0.19
N ASN A 72 12.45 1.90 -1.07
CA ASN A 72 12.47 3.08 -1.93
C ASN A 72 11.93 4.33 -1.23
N ILE A 73 11.07 4.18 -0.22
CA ILE A 73 10.55 5.31 0.57
C ILE A 73 11.67 5.92 1.45
N SER A 74 12.53 5.08 2.05
CA SER A 74 13.59 5.55 2.96
C SER A 74 14.79 6.21 2.26
N GLN A 75 14.99 5.98 0.96
CA GLN A 75 16.11 6.56 0.20
C GLN A 75 15.83 8.03 -0.23
N ASP A 76 14.57 8.44 -0.31
CA ASP A 76 14.20 9.78 -0.77
C ASP A 76 14.25 10.85 0.34
N LYS A 77 14.11 10.48 1.62
CA LYS A 77 14.30 11.42 2.75
C LYS A 77 15.72 12.01 2.84
N LEU A 78 16.70 11.43 2.14
CA LEU A 78 18.07 11.95 2.08
C LEU A 78 18.29 12.93 0.92
N LYS A 79 17.37 13.01 -0.06
CA LYS A 79 17.53 13.85 -1.25
C LYS A 79 16.70 15.14 -1.24
N GLU A 80 15.72 15.27 -0.35
CA GLU A 80 14.96 16.53 -0.18
C GLU A 80 15.73 17.62 0.62
N TYR A 81 16.97 17.35 1.06
CA TYR A 81 17.85 18.32 1.75
C TYR A 81 19.17 18.61 1.00
N GLN A 82 19.26 18.29 -0.30
CA GLN A 82 20.37 18.76 -1.16
C GLN A 82 19.83 19.71 -2.24
#